data_AF-A0A562BYY6-F1
#
_entry.id   AF-A0A562BYY6-F1
#
_cell.length_a   1.000
_cell.length_b   1.000
_cell.length_c   1.000
_cell.angle_alpha   90.00
_cell.angle_beta   90.00
_cell.angle_gamma   90.00
#
_symmetry.space_group_name_H-M   'P 1'
#
loop_
_entity.id
_entity.type
_entity.pdbx_description
1 polymer ?
#
loop_
_entity_poly.entity_id
_entity_poly.type
_entity_poly.pdbx_seq_one_letter_code
_entity_poly.pdbx_strand_id
1 'polypeptide(L)'
;MVEYDPDWGLQAITMEDAPRQFGIDDPANVRAYVDRCTAFDDDTLRGEWCALLVDADNNMKLFAGEDLREGVRVDAPLEAATGPRPRPRRAIWLGAESSLVAGEYLLRLRPREWPSHPFWLEAVASDGRVVAREWIQPGNGKPSTIRLRIGLDERIDDLEIRAWLDWAEYMELSSLAMVRTGSGSRS
;
A
#
# COMPACT_ATOMS: atom_id res chain seq x y z
N MET A 1 11.04 15.14 3.50
CA MET A 1 11.58 16.50 3.29
C MET A 1 11.35 16.87 1.83
N VAL A 2 10.69 17.99 1.58
CA VAL A 2 10.48 18.50 0.22
C VAL A 2 11.53 19.58 -0.03
N GLU A 3 12.39 19.38 -1.01
CA GLU A 3 13.41 20.33 -1.41
C GLU A 3 12.95 21.02 -2.70
N TYR A 4 12.92 22.36 -2.64
CA TYR A 4 12.62 23.20 -3.79
C TYR A 4 13.89 23.87 -4.27
N ASP A 5 14.02 24.04 -5.58
CA ASP A 5 15.06 24.84 -6.18
C ASP A 5 14.80 26.36 -5.93
N PRO A 6 15.78 27.24 -6.27
CA PRO A 6 15.64 28.68 -6.07
C PRO A 6 14.49 29.35 -6.84
N ASP A 7 13.97 28.69 -7.88
CA ASP A 7 12.85 29.14 -8.70
C ASP A 7 11.51 28.55 -8.24
N TRP A 8 11.48 27.93 -7.05
CA TRP A 8 10.33 27.21 -6.47
C TRP A 8 9.91 25.96 -7.28
N GLY A 9 10.76 25.46 -8.15
CA GLY A 9 10.61 24.15 -8.77
C GLY A 9 10.89 23.04 -7.76
N LEU A 10 10.15 21.92 -7.86
CA LEU A 10 10.33 20.77 -6.97
C LEU A 10 11.62 20.02 -7.35
N GLN A 11 12.62 20.03 -6.47
CA GLN A 11 13.93 19.42 -6.72
C GLN A 11 14.01 17.96 -6.26
N ALA A 12 13.51 17.65 -5.06
CA ALA A 12 13.47 16.29 -4.52
C ALA A 12 12.39 16.13 -3.43
N ILE A 13 11.83 14.92 -3.30
CA ILE A 13 10.94 14.54 -2.20
C ILE A 13 11.54 13.34 -1.47
N THR A 14 11.89 13.50 -0.20
CA THR A 14 12.25 12.39 0.69
C THR A 14 11.00 11.90 1.44
N MET A 15 10.59 10.65 1.17
CA MET A 15 9.32 10.05 1.61
C MET A 15 9.37 9.25 2.93
N GLU A 16 10.50 9.20 3.64
CA GLU A 16 10.66 8.21 4.73
C GLU A 16 9.80 8.43 5.98
N ASP A 17 9.23 9.63 6.20
CA ASP A 17 8.40 9.95 7.38
C ASP A 17 6.98 10.49 7.03
N ALA A 18 6.59 10.43 5.75
CA ALA A 18 5.36 11.04 5.27
C ALA A 18 4.06 10.49 5.91
N PRO A 19 3.88 9.16 6.10
CA PRO A 19 2.67 8.62 6.73
C PRO A 19 2.47 9.13 8.16
N ARG A 20 3.54 9.18 8.95
CA ARG A 20 3.51 9.60 10.35
C ARG A 20 3.19 11.10 10.48
N GLN A 21 3.88 11.94 9.71
CA GLN A 21 3.62 13.39 9.70
C GLN A 21 2.19 13.70 9.26
N PHE A 22 1.66 12.93 8.30
CA PHE A 22 0.28 13.07 7.85
C PHE A 22 -0.76 12.55 8.86
N GLY A 23 -0.40 11.63 9.75
CA GLY A 23 -1.29 11.12 10.79
C GLY A 23 -1.36 11.99 12.06
N ILE A 24 -0.34 12.83 12.31
CA ILE A 24 -0.17 13.54 13.60
C ILE A 24 -0.29 15.06 13.47
N ASP A 25 0.15 15.66 12.37
CA ASP A 25 0.28 17.12 12.28
C ASP A 25 -1.06 17.80 11.92
N ASP A 26 -1.36 18.92 12.59
CA ASP A 26 -2.42 19.85 12.19
C ASP A 26 -1.84 20.87 11.20
N PRO A 27 -2.20 20.83 9.91
CA PRO A 27 -1.47 21.57 8.91
C PRO A 27 -1.94 23.03 8.84
N ALA A 28 -1.02 24.00 8.85
CA ALA A 28 -1.39 25.41 8.65
C ALA A 28 -1.85 25.74 7.20
N ASN A 29 -1.59 24.84 6.24
CA ASN A 29 -1.91 24.95 4.80
C ASN A 29 -2.37 23.59 4.25
N VAL A 30 -3.01 23.55 3.08
CA VAL A 30 -3.38 22.26 2.44
C VAL A 30 -2.13 21.42 2.16
N ARG A 31 -2.15 20.16 2.61
CA ARG A 31 -1.13 19.15 2.33
C ARG A 31 -1.67 18.10 1.36
N ALA A 32 -0.83 17.63 0.46
CA ALA A 32 -1.09 16.47 -0.37
C ALA A 32 -0.12 15.35 -0.01
N TYR A 33 -0.63 14.14 0.18
CA TYR A 33 0.17 12.93 0.28
C TYR A 33 -0.21 11.97 -0.84
N VAL A 34 0.76 11.61 -1.67
CA VAL A 34 0.58 10.74 -2.83
C VAL A 34 1.30 9.42 -2.56
N ASP A 35 0.58 8.32 -2.69
CA ASP A 35 1.12 6.97 -2.57
C ASP A 35 0.24 5.98 -3.33
N ARG A 36 0.52 4.68 -3.24
CA ARG A 36 -0.38 3.63 -3.72
C ARG A 36 -1.72 3.73 -3.00
N CYS A 37 -2.82 3.43 -3.70
CA CYS A 37 -4.14 3.41 -3.05
C CYS A 37 -4.22 2.43 -1.88
N THR A 38 -3.39 1.39 -1.89
CA THR A 38 -3.19 0.45 -0.78
C THR A 38 -2.80 1.14 0.55
N ALA A 39 -2.18 2.32 0.48
CA ALA A 39 -1.87 3.13 1.65
C ALA A 39 -3.12 3.71 2.32
N PHE A 40 -4.21 3.91 1.58
CA PHE A 40 -5.35 4.74 2.02
C PHE A 40 -6.68 4.00 2.08
N ASP A 41 -6.97 3.16 1.08
CA ASP A 41 -8.26 2.48 0.92
C ASP A 41 -8.25 1.12 1.64
N ASP A 42 -9.38 0.77 2.27
CA ASP A 42 -9.51 -0.40 3.16
C ASP A 42 -10.20 -1.62 2.53
N ASP A 43 -10.70 -1.51 1.30
CA ASP A 43 -11.52 -2.57 0.71
C ASP A 43 -11.44 -2.58 -0.81
N THR A 44 -12.06 -1.60 -1.47
CA THR A 44 -12.05 -1.52 -2.94
C THR A 44 -11.12 -0.40 -3.39
N LEU A 45 -10.01 -0.79 -4.02
CA LEU A 45 -9.05 0.16 -4.57
C LEU A 45 -9.63 0.83 -5.82
N ARG A 46 -9.58 2.17 -5.83
CA ARG A 46 -10.07 2.99 -6.97
C ARG A 46 -9.01 3.23 -8.06
N GLY A 47 -7.82 2.69 -7.87
CA GLY A 47 -6.69 2.78 -8.79
C GLY A 47 -5.42 2.25 -8.14
N GLU A 48 -4.30 2.31 -8.85
CA GLU A 48 -3.01 1.95 -8.29
C GLU A 48 -2.38 3.08 -7.46
N TRP A 49 -2.63 4.33 -7.84
CA TRP A 49 -2.13 5.53 -7.19
C TRP A 49 -3.28 6.37 -6.66
N CYS A 50 -3.06 6.98 -5.50
CA CYS A 50 -4.01 7.82 -4.80
C CYS A 50 -3.29 9.07 -4.27
N ALA A 51 -4.01 10.19 -4.22
CA ALA A 51 -3.56 11.42 -3.55
C ALA A 51 -4.58 11.83 -2.50
N LEU A 52 -4.14 11.91 -1.26
CA LEU A 52 -4.94 12.40 -0.14
C LEU A 52 -4.60 13.86 0.13
N LEU A 53 -5.59 14.73 0.03
CA LEU A 53 -5.47 16.13 0.43
C LEU A 53 -6.09 16.33 1.81
N VAL A 54 -5.43 17.09 2.67
CA VAL A 54 -5.94 17.52 3.98
C VAL A 54 -5.66 19.01 4.17
N ASP A 55 -6.68 19.77 4.57
CA ASP A 55 -6.56 21.20 4.87
C ASP A 55 -6.45 21.49 6.38
N ALA A 56 -6.35 22.77 6.72
CA ALA A 56 -6.19 23.24 8.09
C ALA A 56 -7.42 23.01 8.98
N ASP A 57 -8.60 22.81 8.39
CA ASP A 57 -9.83 22.49 9.10
C ASP A 57 -10.01 20.96 9.25
N ASN A 58 -8.97 20.18 8.92
CA ASN A 58 -8.98 18.72 8.85
C ASN A 58 -10.00 18.14 7.86
N ASN A 59 -10.44 18.94 6.88
CA ASN A 59 -11.20 18.41 5.76
C ASN A 59 -10.27 17.58 4.88
N MET A 60 -10.83 16.54 4.25
CA MET A 60 -10.03 15.57 3.52
C MET A 60 -10.69 15.12 2.24
N LYS A 61 -9.89 14.89 1.19
CA LYS A 61 -10.36 14.31 -0.07
C LYS A 61 -9.32 13.38 -0.67
N LEU A 62 -9.75 12.18 -1.02
CA LEU A 62 -8.91 11.14 -1.63
C LEU A 62 -9.23 11.02 -3.12
N PHE A 63 -8.28 11.44 -3.94
CA PHE A 63 -8.31 11.38 -5.40
C PHE A 63 -7.63 10.11 -5.88
N ALA A 64 -8.21 9.45 -6.90
CA ALA A 64 -7.70 8.19 -7.43
C ALA A 64 -8.07 8.04 -8.91
N GLY A 65 -7.39 7.13 -9.61
CA GLY A 65 -7.80 6.74 -10.97
C GLY A 65 -7.80 7.92 -11.95
N GLU A 66 -8.96 8.22 -12.56
CA GLU A 66 -9.10 9.31 -13.53
C GLU A 66 -8.80 10.69 -12.95
N ASP A 67 -9.13 10.94 -11.68
CA ASP A 67 -8.88 12.23 -11.01
C ASP A 67 -7.40 12.63 -11.11
N LEU A 68 -6.50 11.64 -10.97
CA LEU A 68 -5.06 11.87 -11.04
C LEU A 68 -4.54 11.97 -12.47
N ARG A 69 -5.25 11.40 -13.45
CA ARG A 69 -4.87 11.52 -14.87
C ARG A 69 -5.21 12.90 -15.42
N GLU A 70 -6.35 13.46 -15.01
CA GLU A 70 -6.78 14.81 -15.40
C GLU A 70 -6.05 15.90 -14.62
N GLY A 71 -5.49 15.55 -13.45
CA GLY A 71 -4.77 16.45 -12.57
C GLY A 71 -5.69 17.07 -11.52
N VAL A 72 -5.16 17.21 -10.30
CA VAL A 72 -5.93 17.74 -9.15
C VAL A 72 -5.63 19.22 -8.97
N ARG A 73 -6.68 20.06 -9.06
CA ARG A 73 -6.61 21.49 -8.70
C ARG A 73 -7.03 21.70 -7.25
N VAL A 74 -6.30 22.57 -6.56
CA VAL A 74 -6.50 22.92 -5.15
C VAL A 74 -6.71 24.43 -5.03
N ASP A 75 -7.75 24.93 -5.68
CA ASP A 75 -8.11 26.36 -5.74
C ASP A 75 -9.37 26.71 -4.94
N ALA A 76 -9.99 25.72 -4.28
CA ALA A 76 -11.13 25.88 -3.40
C ALA A 76 -10.95 25.09 -2.07
N PRO A 77 -11.58 25.53 -0.97
CA PRO A 77 -11.61 24.76 0.27
C PRO A 77 -12.14 23.34 0.05
N LEU A 78 -11.61 22.37 0.79
CA LEU A 78 -12.10 21.00 0.73
C LEU A 78 -13.48 20.92 1.40
N GLU A 79 -14.31 19.99 0.91
CA GLU A 79 -15.60 19.71 1.55
C GLU A 79 -15.40 19.10 2.94
N ALA A 80 -16.34 19.37 3.86
CA ALA A 80 -16.28 18.88 5.22
C ALA A 80 -16.17 17.35 5.27
N ALA A 81 -15.13 16.86 5.94
CA ALA A 81 -14.92 15.42 6.09
C ALA A 81 -16.04 14.77 6.90
N THR A 82 -16.56 13.63 6.44
CA THR A 82 -17.63 12.89 7.12
C THR A 82 -17.12 11.73 7.98
N GLY A 83 -15.81 11.58 8.13
CA GLY A 83 -15.19 10.41 8.76
C GLY A 83 -13.91 10.73 9.53
N PRO A 84 -13.37 9.74 10.25
CA PRO A 84 -12.10 9.90 10.95
C PRO A 84 -10.97 10.15 9.96
N ARG A 85 -9.93 10.88 10.40
CA ARG A 85 -8.73 11.10 9.61
C ARG A 85 -8.13 9.74 9.22
N PRO A 86 -7.91 9.48 7.92
CA PRO A 86 -7.28 8.25 7.47
C PRO A 86 -5.87 8.16 8.04
N ARG A 87 -5.46 6.94 8.36
CA ARG A 87 -4.11 6.63 8.81
C ARG A 87 -3.38 5.94 7.68
N PRO A 88 -2.56 6.68 6.92
CA PRO A 88 -1.93 6.08 5.77
C PRO A 88 -0.98 4.96 6.19
N ARG A 89 -1.05 3.84 5.48
CA ARG A 89 -0.22 2.67 5.69
C ARG A 89 1.10 2.79 4.94
N ARG A 90 2.12 2.12 5.45
CA ARG A 90 3.42 1.96 4.78
C ARG A 90 3.61 0.52 4.33
N ALA A 91 4.24 0.34 3.18
CA ALA A 91 4.70 -0.97 2.76
C ALA A 91 5.86 -1.44 3.66
N ILE A 92 5.71 -2.61 4.26
CA ILE A 92 6.75 -3.32 5.00
C ILE A 92 7.12 -4.57 4.21
N TRP A 93 8.41 -4.73 3.95
CA TRP A 93 8.94 -5.90 3.26
C TRP A 93 8.89 -7.14 4.17
N LEU A 94 8.34 -8.24 3.66
CA LEU A 94 8.18 -9.50 4.39
C LEU A 94 9.09 -10.61 3.88
N GLY A 95 9.49 -10.55 2.62
CA GLY A 95 10.28 -11.59 1.96
C GLY A 95 10.32 -11.40 0.45
N ALA A 96 11.11 -12.23 -0.21
CA ALA A 96 11.18 -12.27 -1.66
C ALA A 96 11.40 -13.70 -2.15
N GLU A 97 11.00 -13.94 -3.39
CA GLU A 97 11.19 -15.19 -4.13
C GLU A 97 11.75 -14.85 -5.50
N SER A 98 12.56 -15.75 -6.08
CA SER A 98 13.24 -15.48 -7.35
C SER A 98 13.05 -16.59 -8.37
N SER A 99 13.23 -16.25 -9.65
CA SER A 99 13.21 -17.16 -10.79
C SER A 99 11.93 -17.99 -10.90
N LEU A 100 10.77 -17.35 -10.71
CA LEU A 100 9.46 -17.99 -10.81
C LEU A 100 9.07 -18.15 -12.27
N VAL A 101 8.62 -19.34 -12.63
CA VAL A 101 8.09 -19.62 -13.96
C VAL A 101 6.57 -19.44 -13.97
N ALA A 102 5.97 -19.36 -15.15
CA ALA A 102 4.52 -19.33 -15.28
C ALA A 102 3.84 -20.49 -14.53
N GLY A 103 2.74 -20.19 -13.85
CA GLY A 103 1.93 -21.15 -13.12
C GLY A 103 1.24 -20.58 -11.90
N GLU A 104 0.58 -21.48 -11.16
CA GLU A 104 -0.16 -21.15 -9.96
C GLU A 104 0.69 -21.41 -8.72
N TYR A 105 0.68 -20.47 -7.81
CA TYR A 105 1.43 -20.50 -6.56
C TYR A 105 0.51 -20.17 -5.38
N LEU A 106 0.80 -20.79 -4.25
CA LEU A 106 0.20 -20.47 -2.96
C LEU A 106 1.29 -19.99 -2.02
N LEU A 107 1.26 -18.70 -1.72
CA LEU A 107 2.06 -18.11 -0.66
C LEU A 107 1.40 -18.42 0.69
N ARG A 108 2.19 -18.92 1.63
CA ARG A 108 1.77 -19.26 2.99
C ARG A 108 2.62 -18.46 3.97
N LEU A 109 1.97 -17.58 4.73
CA LEU A 109 2.63 -16.79 5.77
C LEU A 109 2.08 -17.18 7.13
N ARG A 110 2.97 -17.26 8.12
CA ARG A 110 2.58 -17.46 9.52
C ARG A 110 3.16 -16.34 10.36
N PRO A 111 2.37 -15.31 10.68
CA PRO A 111 2.83 -14.27 11.59
C PRO A 111 3.12 -14.86 12.97
N ARG A 112 4.28 -14.50 13.51
CA ARG A 112 4.63 -14.65 14.91
C ARG A 112 3.97 -13.56 15.73
N GLU A 113 4.02 -12.34 15.20
CA GLU A 113 3.36 -11.15 15.76
C GLU A 113 2.41 -10.59 14.71
N TRP A 114 1.17 -10.34 15.11
CA TRP A 114 0.12 -9.83 14.23
C TRP A 114 -0.04 -8.32 14.41
N PRO A 115 -0.23 -7.57 13.32
CA PRO A 115 -0.74 -6.20 13.43
C PRO A 115 -2.14 -6.23 14.06
N SER A 116 -2.50 -5.14 14.72
CA SER A 116 -3.80 -5.00 15.38
C SER A 116 -4.90 -4.58 14.41
N HIS A 117 -4.54 -3.92 13.30
CA HIS A 117 -5.48 -3.46 12.28
C HIS A 117 -5.45 -4.32 11.01
N PRO A 118 -6.57 -4.36 10.25
CA PRO A 118 -6.61 -4.88 8.90
C PRO A 118 -5.59 -4.22 7.96
N PHE A 119 -5.05 -5.02 7.05
CA PHE A 119 -3.95 -4.61 6.18
C PHE A 119 -4.01 -5.29 4.82
N TRP A 120 -3.40 -4.67 3.81
CA TRP A 120 -3.18 -5.30 2.52
C TRP A 120 -1.91 -6.13 2.52
N LEU A 121 -2.01 -7.33 1.97
CA LEU A 121 -0.86 -8.16 1.60
C LEU A 121 -0.71 -8.14 0.08
N GLU A 122 0.49 -7.86 -0.41
CA GLU A 122 0.80 -7.79 -1.84
C GLU A 122 1.96 -8.70 -2.21
N ALA A 123 1.87 -9.27 -3.41
CA ALA A 123 2.98 -9.85 -4.15
C ALA A 123 3.26 -8.96 -5.37
N VAL A 124 4.47 -8.41 -5.44
CA VAL A 124 4.87 -7.39 -6.41
C VAL A 124 6.09 -7.88 -7.18
N ALA A 125 6.00 -7.91 -8.51
CA ALA A 125 7.10 -8.27 -9.38
C ALA A 125 8.17 -7.15 -9.40
N SER A 126 9.39 -7.48 -9.84
CA SER A 126 10.50 -6.52 -9.94
C SER A 126 10.24 -5.31 -10.85
N ASP A 127 9.34 -5.43 -11.81
CA ASP A 127 8.86 -4.35 -12.68
C ASP A 127 7.84 -3.41 -12.00
N GLY A 128 7.48 -3.69 -10.74
CA GLY A 128 6.51 -2.92 -9.95
C GLY A 128 5.05 -3.34 -10.15
N ARG A 129 4.78 -4.36 -10.96
CA ARG A 129 3.44 -4.92 -11.17
C ARG A 129 2.99 -5.74 -9.97
N VAL A 130 1.77 -5.50 -9.52
CA VAL A 130 1.14 -6.28 -8.46
C VAL A 130 0.49 -7.52 -9.10
N VAL A 131 0.98 -8.71 -8.74
CA VAL A 131 0.50 -9.99 -9.31
C VAL A 131 -0.53 -10.68 -8.42
N ALA A 132 -0.57 -10.31 -7.14
CA ALA A 132 -1.64 -10.69 -6.24
C ALA A 132 -1.75 -9.68 -5.10
N ARG A 133 -2.97 -9.49 -4.61
CA ARG A 133 -3.27 -8.59 -3.51
C ARG A 133 -4.49 -9.11 -2.74
N GLU A 134 -4.44 -9.07 -1.42
CA GLU A 134 -5.56 -9.47 -0.57
C GLU A 134 -5.64 -8.65 0.70
N TRP A 135 -6.87 -8.29 1.10
CA TRP A 135 -7.16 -7.62 2.35
C TRP A 135 -7.23 -8.64 3.48
N ILE A 136 -6.33 -8.50 4.45
CA ILE A 136 -6.17 -9.45 5.54
C ILE A 136 -6.78 -8.89 6.81
N GLN A 137 -7.69 -9.66 7.39
CA GLN A 137 -8.19 -9.44 8.74
C GLN A 137 -7.28 -10.15 9.74
N PRO A 138 -6.66 -9.44 10.70
CA PRO A 138 -5.92 -10.07 11.77
C PRO A 138 -6.82 -11.07 12.50
N GLY A 139 -6.36 -12.30 12.63
CA GLY A 139 -7.11 -13.29 13.41
C GLY A 139 -7.25 -12.83 14.86
N ASN A 140 -8.31 -13.26 15.55
CA ASN A 140 -8.59 -12.96 16.97
C ASN A 140 -7.53 -13.53 17.96
N GLY A 141 -6.24 -13.29 17.74
CA GLY A 141 -5.13 -13.81 18.54
C GLY A 141 -4.79 -15.29 18.35
N LYS A 142 -5.44 -16.00 17.41
CA LYS A 142 -5.14 -17.41 17.13
C LYS A 142 -4.07 -17.56 16.04
N PRO A 143 -3.11 -18.48 16.20
CA PRO A 143 -2.15 -18.81 15.15
C PRO A 143 -2.91 -19.29 13.91
N SER A 144 -2.93 -18.46 12.87
CA SER A 144 -3.52 -18.79 11.59
C SER A 144 -2.49 -18.57 10.49
N THR A 145 -2.61 -19.35 9.41
CA THR A 145 -1.77 -19.21 8.23
C THR A 145 -2.52 -18.33 7.24
N ILE A 146 -1.93 -17.20 6.89
CA ILE A 146 -2.38 -16.36 5.77
C ILE A 146 -2.02 -17.09 4.48
N ARG A 147 -2.95 -17.09 3.52
CA ARG A 147 -2.80 -17.76 2.24
C ARG A 147 -3.13 -16.76 1.13
N LEU A 148 -2.17 -16.48 0.27
CA LEU A 148 -2.36 -15.65 -0.91
C LEU A 148 -2.15 -16.50 -2.16
N ARG A 149 -3.14 -16.53 -3.06
CA ARG A 149 -3.02 -17.19 -4.36
C ARG A 149 -2.39 -16.24 -5.36
N ILE A 150 -1.41 -16.74 -6.11
CA ILE A 150 -0.63 -15.96 -7.08
C ILE A 150 -0.63 -16.74 -8.39
N GLY A 151 -1.24 -16.17 -9.43
CA GLY A 151 -1.20 -16.70 -10.79
C GLY A 151 -0.18 -15.92 -11.62
N LEU A 152 0.76 -16.62 -12.25
CA LEU A 152 1.78 -16.03 -13.10
C LEU A 152 1.61 -16.50 -14.54
N ASP A 153 1.36 -15.56 -15.45
CA ASP A 153 1.23 -15.86 -16.89
C ASP A 153 2.59 -16.05 -17.58
N GLU A 154 3.63 -15.45 -17.01
CA GLU A 154 4.99 -15.44 -17.54
C GLU A 154 6.02 -15.64 -16.44
N ARG A 155 7.29 -15.71 -16.84
CA ARG A 155 8.41 -15.80 -15.91
C ARG A 155 8.61 -14.46 -15.21
N ILE A 156 8.84 -14.50 -13.90
CA ILE A 156 9.23 -13.34 -13.09
C ILE A 156 10.57 -13.62 -12.44
N ASP A 157 11.50 -12.68 -12.58
CA ASP A 157 12.85 -12.82 -12.04
C ASP A 157 12.85 -12.64 -10.52
N ASP A 158 12.18 -11.62 -10.00
CA ASP A 158 12.02 -11.41 -8.56
C ASP A 158 10.58 -11.01 -8.21
N LEU A 159 10.08 -11.60 -7.13
CA LEU A 159 8.78 -11.34 -6.55
C LEU A 159 8.96 -10.94 -5.09
N GLU A 160 8.55 -9.73 -4.75
CA GLU A 160 8.57 -9.21 -3.39
C GLU A 160 7.21 -9.39 -2.71
N ILE A 161 7.24 -9.76 -1.44
CA ILE A 161 6.06 -9.85 -0.59
C ILE A 161 6.08 -8.68 0.39
N ARG A 162 5.00 -7.90 0.40
CA ARG A 162 4.88 -6.68 1.21
C ARG A 162 3.55 -6.67 1.96
N ALA A 163 3.55 -6.19 3.20
CA ALA A 163 2.34 -5.86 3.94
C ALA A 163 2.24 -4.36 4.14
N TRP A 164 1.07 -3.79 3.88
CA TRP A 164 0.81 -2.37 4.11
C TRP A 164 0.22 -2.20 5.50
N LEU A 165 1.03 -1.77 6.45
CA LEU A 165 0.62 -1.63 7.85
C LEU A 165 0.53 -0.16 8.26
N ASP A 166 -0.26 0.13 9.30
CA ASP A 166 -0.23 1.47 9.91
C ASP A 166 1.20 1.81 10.37
N TRP A 167 1.57 3.08 10.40
CA TRP A 167 2.97 3.51 10.59
C TRP A 167 3.58 3.05 11.93
N ALA A 168 2.73 2.89 12.95
CA ALA A 168 3.12 2.43 14.29
C ALA A 168 3.15 0.90 14.41
N GLU A 169 2.65 0.19 13.40
CA GLU A 169 2.56 -1.26 13.41
C GLU A 169 3.77 -1.91 12.74
N TYR A 170 3.97 -3.18 13.10
CA TYR A 170 4.92 -4.07 12.49
C TYR A 170 4.35 -5.50 12.47
N MET A 171 4.99 -6.36 11.69
CA MET A 171 4.65 -7.78 11.62
C MET A 171 5.95 -8.56 11.62
N GLU A 172 6.01 -9.59 12.46
CA GLU A 172 7.09 -10.57 12.41
C GLU A 172 6.56 -11.90 11.90
N LEU A 173 7.31 -12.56 11.02
CA LEU A 173 6.95 -13.87 10.49
C LEU A 173 7.72 -14.98 11.21
N SER A 174 6.99 -16.04 11.60
CA SER A 174 7.59 -17.31 12.00
C SER A 174 7.96 -18.19 10.80
N SER A 175 7.24 -18.03 9.69
CA SER A 175 7.54 -18.70 8.43
C SER A 175 6.91 -17.96 7.25
N LEU A 176 7.61 -17.96 6.12
CA LEU A 176 7.11 -17.60 4.80
C LEU A 176 7.50 -18.74 3.86
N ALA A 177 6.56 -19.24 3.08
CA ALA A 177 6.82 -20.29 2.11
C ALA A 177 5.93 -20.12 0.89
N MET A 178 6.51 -20.26 -0.30
CA MET A 178 5.77 -20.30 -1.53
C MET A 178 5.75 -21.70 -2.12
N VAL A 179 4.56 -22.17 -2.49
CA VAL A 179 4.35 -23.53 -3.01
C VAL A 179 3.70 -23.44 -4.37
N ARG A 180 4.32 -24.01 -5.39
CA ARG A 180 3.70 -24.16 -6.70
C ARG A 180 2.56 -25.19 -6.61
N THR A 181 1.35 -24.80 -6.99
CA THR A 181 0.14 -25.61 -6.86
C THR A 181 -0.35 -26.16 -8.21
N GLY A 182 0.13 -25.62 -9.33
CA GLY A 182 -0.19 -26.12 -10.67
C GLY A 182 0.62 -25.45 -11.78
N SER A 183 0.62 -26.06 -12.96
CA SER A 183 0.98 -25.39 -14.20
C SER A 183 -0.26 -24.63 -14.69
N GLY A 184 -0.16 -23.30 -14.86
CA GLY A 184 -1.27 -22.44 -15.25
C GLY A 184 -1.99 -22.98 -16.48
N SER A 185 -3.33 -22.94 -16.46
CA SER A 185 -4.17 -23.42 -17.56
C SER A 185 -3.96 -22.55 -18.79
N ARG A 186 -3.38 -23.11 -19.85
CA ARG A 186 -3.56 -22.60 -21.21
C ARG A 186 -4.95 -23.02 -21.67
N SER A 187 -5.90 -22.10 -21.67
CA SER A 187 -7.14 -22.18 -22.46
C SER A 187 -7.16 -21.05 -23.46
#